data_AF-A0A355ILH4-F1
#
_entry.id   AF-A0A355ILH4-F1
#
_cell.length_a   1.000
_cell.length_b   1.000
_cell.length_c   1.000
_cell.angle_alpha   90.00
_cell.angle_beta   90.00
_cell.angle_gamma   90.00
#
_symmetry.space_group_name_H-M   'P 1'
#
loop_
_entity.id
_entity.type
_entity.pdbx_description
1 polymer ?
#
loop_
_entity_poly.entity_id
_entity_poly.type
_entity_poly.pdbx_seq_one_letter_code
_entity_poly.pdbx_strand_id
1 'polypeptide(L)'
;MFGQRPSFFQESIDFELDAEWFTVNGLYFLANSTDERLRSAIFFPVAARTDSIRLFKVIDVTKAERLDVKVVENGFFFHVWMMPRDTIVVNIEYAQPSRRVNEYVLESTQTWGQALKKAAYSLKVDDDLRIDSLSLSPDSICGQTYFWSRNDFFPSENFCVWVEKFP
;
A
#
# COMPACT_ATOMS: atom_id res chain seq x y z
N MET A 1 -22.54 1.49 17.35
CA MET A 1 -22.89 1.16 15.95
C MET A 1 -21.57 1.03 15.20
N PHE A 2 -21.12 -0.21 14.91
CA PHE A 2 -19.93 -0.42 14.10
C PHE A 2 -20.31 -0.08 12.66
N GLY A 3 -19.76 1.01 12.11
CA GLY A 3 -20.05 1.40 10.73
C GLY A 3 -19.66 0.27 9.77
N GLN A 4 -20.51 0.00 8.77
CA GLN A 4 -20.14 -0.91 7.68
C GLN A 4 -18.82 -0.44 7.05
N ARG A 5 -17.92 -1.37 6.76
CA ARG A 5 -16.63 -1.10 6.11
C ARG A 5 -16.54 -1.92 4.82
N PRO A 6 -15.87 -1.41 3.78
CA PRO A 6 -15.68 -2.19 2.56
C PRO A 6 -14.78 -3.39 2.83
N SER A 7 -14.91 -4.42 2.01
CA SER A 7 -13.97 -5.54 1.99
C SER A 7 -12.75 -5.14 1.16
N PHE A 8 -11.56 -5.14 1.79
CA PHE A 8 -10.28 -5.00 1.10
C PHE A 8 -9.78 -6.40 0.70
N PHE A 9 -9.67 -6.67 -0.60
CA PHE A 9 -9.46 -8.06 -1.07
C PHE A 9 -8.31 -8.24 -2.06
N GLN A 10 -7.78 -7.17 -2.64
CA GLN A 10 -6.64 -7.24 -3.52
C GLN A 10 -5.82 -5.96 -3.46
N GLU A 11 -4.50 -6.10 -3.60
CA GLU A 11 -3.60 -5.00 -3.89
C GLU A 11 -2.57 -5.33 -4.96
N SER A 12 -2.09 -4.29 -5.63
CA SER A 12 -0.95 -4.34 -6.56
C SER A 12 -0.08 -3.13 -6.30
N ILE A 13 1.19 -3.33 -5.95
CA ILE A 13 2.07 -2.24 -5.55
C ILE A 13 3.38 -2.30 -6.30
N ASP A 14 3.74 -1.17 -6.89
CA ASP A 14 5.07 -0.95 -7.43
C ASP A 14 5.87 -0.09 -6.45
N PHE A 15 6.96 -0.66 -5.96
CA PHE A 15 7.93 0.00 -5.10
C PHE A 15 9.12 0.45 -5.93
N GLU A 16 9.60 1.66 -5.66
CA GLU A 16 10.87 2.15 -6.16
C GLU A 16 11.73 2.61 -4.99
N LEU A 17 12.99 2.21 -4.99
CA LEU A 17 13.93 2.54 -3.93
C LEU A 17 15.20 3.14 -4.53
N ASP A 18 15.43 4.40 -4.22
CA ASP A 18 16.68 5.12 -4.50
C ASP A 18 17.29 5.68 -3.21
N ALA A 19 18.42 6.38 -3.34
CA ALA A 19 19.18 6.92 -2.20
C ALA A 19 18.40 7.98 -1.39
N GLU A 20 17.41 8.64 -1.99
CA GLU A 20 16.60 9.68 -1.35
C GLU A 20 15.22 9.19 -0.92
N TRP A 21 14.57 8.36 -1.74
CA TRP A 21 13.15 8.02 -1.60
C TRP A 21 12.88 6.51 -1.68
N PHE A 22 11.99 6.07 -0.80
CA PHE A 22 11.23 4.85 -0.97
C PHE A 22 9.81 5.24 -1.42
N THR A 23 9.54 5.01 -2.70
CA THR A 23 8.29 5.37 -3.36
C THR A 23 7.36 4.16 -3.41
N VAL A 24 6.09 4.40 -3.13
CA VAL A 24 5.01 3.43 -3.12
C VAL A 24 3.94 3.89 -4.09
N ASN A 25 3.64 3.09 -5.11
CA ASN A 25 2.51 3.30 -6.01
C ASN A 25 1.60 2.07 -5.97
N GLY A 26 0.50 2.18 -5.22
CA GLY A 26 -0.40 1.07 -4.94
C GLY A 26 -1.78 1.22 -5.57
N LEU A 27 -2.35 0.10 -6.01
CA LEU A 27 -3.77 -0.06 -6.36
C LEU A 27 -4.44 -0.93 -5.31
N TYR A 28 -5.49 -0.41 -4.69
CA TYR A 28 -6.22 -1.03 -3.59
C TYR A 28 -7.66 -1.31 -4.00
N PHE A 29 -8.05 -2.58 -4.02
CA PHE A 29 -9.35 -3.03 -4.48
C PHE A 29 -10.30 -3.22 -3.31
N LEU A 30 -11.37 -2.43 -3.31
CA LEU A 30 -12.37 -2.38 -2.24
C LEU A 30 -13.73 -2.81 -2.82
N ALA A 31 -14.43 -3.70 -2.13
CA ALA A 31 -15.77 -4.14 -2.51
C ALA A 31 -16.80 -3.78 -1.44
N ASN A 32 -17.96 -3.30 -1.89
CA ASN A 32 -19.16 -3.22 -1.07
C ASN A 32 -19.98 -4.48 -1.33
N SER A 33 -19.94 -5.43 -0.42
CA SER A 33 -20.66 -6.70 -0.55
C SER A 33 -22.11 -6.62 -0.07
N THR A 34 -22.59 -5.46 0.39
CA THR A 34 -23.97 -5.30 0.90
C THR A 34 -24.94 -4.82 -0.19
N ASP A 35 -26.24 -4.91 0.11
CA ASP A 35 -27.33 -4.35 -0.71
C ASP A 35 -27.61 -2.87 -0.40
N GLU A 36 -26.80 -2.26 0.48
CA GLU A 36 -26.95 -0.87 0.91
C GLU A 36 -25.80 0.00 0.36
N ARG A 37 -26.03 1.31 0.28
CA ARG A 37 -24.96 2.25 -0.05
C ARG A 37 -23.99 2.33 1.11
N LEU A 38 -22.70 2.31 0.79
CA LEU A 38 -21.63 2.36 1.77
C LEU A 38 -20.89 3.69 1.67
N ARG A 39 -20.81 4.40 2.80
CA ARG A 39 -19.90 5.53 3.00
C ARG A 39 -18.96 5.18 4.14
N SER A 40 -17.67 5.12 3.86
CA SER A 40 -16.67 4.71 4.85
C SER A 40 -15.47 5.65 4.84
N ALA A 41 -14.96 5.95 6.03
CA ALA A 41 -13.67 6.60 6.20
C ALA A 41 -12.60 5.51 6.33
N ILE A 42 -11.62 5.55 5.44
CA ILE A 42 -10.52 4.59 5.38
C ILE A 42 -9.29 5.25 5.99
N PHE A 43 -8.69 4.60 6.97
CA PHE A 43 -7.35 4.98 7.45
C PHE A 43 -6.31 4.24 6.64
N PHE A 44 -5.37 4.97 6.05
CA PHE A 44 -4.21 4.42 5.38
C PHE A 44 -2.96 4.68 6.22
N PRO A 45 -2.36 3.65 6.81
CA PRO A 45 -1.14 3.81 7.61
C PRO A 45 0.06 4.04 6.71
N VAL A 46 1.03 4.83 7.18
CA VAL A 46 2.37 4.92 6.60
C VAL A 46 3.41 4.59 7.67
N ALA A 47 4.53 3.98 7.27
CA ALA A 47 5.58 3.58 8.21
C ALA A 47 6.41 4.78 8.72
N ALA A 48 6.58 5.80 7.87
CA ALA A 48 7.24 7.05 8.23
C ALA A 48 6.26 8.04 8.89
N ARG A 49 6.81 9.02 9.63
CA ARG A 49 5.99 10.14 10.12
C ARG A 49 5.44 10.91 8.93
N THR A 50 4.15 11.26 8.95
CA THR A 50 3.47 11.85 7.80
C THR A 50 3.98 13.25 7.42
N ASP A 51 4.66 13.95 8.33
CA ASP A 51 5.35 15.22 8.03
C ASP A 51 6.61 15.03 7.16
N SER A 52 7.12 13.80 7.06
CA SER A 52 8.29 13.45 6.25
C SER A 52 7.94 12.83 4.90
N ILE A 53 6.68 12.47 4.65
CA ILE A 53 6.27 11.86 3.38
C ILE A 53 5.86 12.93 2.35
N ARG A 54 6.01 12.59 1.07
CA ARG A 54 5.43 13.32 -0.07
C ARG A 54 4.23 12.53 -0.58
N LEU A 55 3.01 13.00 -0.32
CA LEU A 55 1.79 12.40 -0.85
C LEU A 55 1.47 12.99 -2.22
N PHE A 56 1.60 12.19 -3.28
CA PHE A 56 1.36 12.66 -4.65
C PHE A 56 -0.13 12.63 -5.00
N LYS A 57 -0.79 11.49 -4.75
CA LYS A 57 -2.20 11.30 -5.09
C LYS A 57 -2.90 10.23 -4.25
N VAL A 58 -4.21 10.42 -4.11
CA VAL A 58 -5.20 9.44 -3.67
C VAL A 58 -6.38 9.62 -4.62
N ILE A 59 -6.64 8.63 -5.48
CA ILE A 59 -7.61 8.73 -6.58
C ILE A 59 -8.52 7.50 -6.57
N ASP A 60 -9.83 7.70 -6.67
CA ASP A 60 -10.77 6.66 -7.08
C ASP A 60 -10.66 6.48 -8.60
N VAL A 61 -9.94 5.44 -9.02
CA VAL A 61 -9.61 5.16 -10.41
C VAL A 61 -10.87 4.83 -11.21
N THR A 62 -11.88 4.20 -10.61
CA THR A 62 -13.10 3.81 -11.33
C THR A 62 -13.94 5.01 -11.73
N LYS A 63 -13.80 6.13 -11.01
CA LYS A 63 -14.48 7.41 -11.28
C LYS A 63 -13.55 8.49 -11.82
N ALA A 64 -12.26 8.22 -11.91
CA ALA A 64 -11.21 9.20 -12.23
C ALA A 64 -11.28 10.47 -11.34
N GLU A 65 -11.56 10.29 -10.04
CA GLU A 65 -11.78 11.37 -9.09
C GLU A 65 -10.70 11.41 -8.01
N ARG A 66 -10.15 12.59 -7.71
CA ARG A 66 -9.24 12.76 -6.57
C ARG A 66 -10.03 12.76 -5.28
N LEU A 67 -9.60 11.94 -4.32
CA LEU A 67 -10.23 11.87 -3.01
C LEU A 67 -9.62 12.90 -2.06
N ASP A 68 -10.46 13.56 -1.26
CA ASP A 68 -10.00 14.43 -0.19
C ASP A 68 -9.32 13.64 0.91
N VAL A 69 -8.15 14.13 1.34
CA VAL A 69 -7.31 13.48 2.31
C VAL A 69 -7.16 14.35 3.56
N LYS A 70 -7.34 13.74 4.73
CA LYS A 70 -6.99 14.33 6.02
C LYS A 70 -5.75 13.63 6.57
N VAL A 71 -4.62 14.32 6.51
CA VAL A 71 -3.35 13.86 7.10
C VAL A 71 -3.45 13.86 8.62
N VAL A 72 -2.93 12.80 9.24
CA VAL A 72 -2.76 12.65 10.70
C VAL A 72 -1.36 12.12 10.98
N GLU A 73 -1.01 11.92 12.25
CA GLU A 73 0.24 11.24 12.59
C GLU A 73 0.21 9.78 12.10
N ASN A 74 1.28 9.35 11.40
CA ASN A 74 1.50 8.00 10.88
C ASN A 74 0.47 7.48 9.87
N GLY A 75 -0.19 8.38 9.14
CA GLY A 75 -1.17 7.99 8.14
C GLY A 75 -2.06 9.13 7.69
N PHE A 76 -3.08 8.77 6.93
CA PHE A 76 -4.10 9.70 6.49
C PHE A 76 -5.45 9.02 6.32
N PHE A 77 -6.50 9.83 6.40
CA PHE A 77 -7.87 9.38 6.15
C PHE A 77 -8.36 9.88 4.80
N PHE A 78 -9.12 9.04 4.10
CA PHE A 78 -9.92 9.44 2.94
C PHE A 78 -11.31 8.78 3.02
N HIS A 79 -12.25 9.31 2.27
CA HIS A 79 -13.61 8.78 2.23
C HIS A 79 -13.89 8.07 0.91
N VAL A 80 -14.55 6.92 1.01
CA VAL A 80 -15.06 6.19 -0.15
C VAL A 80 -16.59 6.14 -0.10
N TRP A 81 -17.18 6.22 -1.29
CA TRP A 81 -18.63 6.13 -1.50
C TRP A 81 -18.88 5.06 -2.56
N MET A 82 -19.59 4.00 -2.15
CA MET A 82 -19.78 2.81 -2.97
C MET A 82 -21.25 2.48 -3.07
N MET A 83 -21.70 2.14 -4.27
CA MET A 83 -23.06 1.66 -4.49
C MET A 83 -23.20 0.22 -3.96
N PRO A 84 -24.43 -0.29 -3.77
CA PRO A 84 -24.65 -1.69 -3.45
C PRO A 84 -23.94 -2.60 -4.46
N ARG A 85 -23.28 -3.66 -3.96
CA ARG A 85 -22.57 -4.66 -4.79
C ARG A 85 -21.47 -4.09 -5.70
N ASP A 86 -20.96 -2.90 -5.40
CA ASP A 86 -19.97 -2.18 -6.21
C ASP A 86 -18.53 -2.53 -5.83
N THR A 87 -17.59 -2.28 -6.74
CA THR A 87 -16.14 -2.40 -6.52
C THR A 87 -15.44 -1.14 -7.01
N ILE A 88 -14.60 -0.57 -6.15
CA ILE A 88 -13.75 0.57 -6.50
C ILE A 88 -12.28 0.19 -6.41
N VAL A 89 -11.45 0.94 -7.13
CA VAL A 89 -10.00 0.82 -7.11
C VAL A 89 -9.44 2.16 -6.70
N VAL A 90 -8.75 2.20 -5.57
CA VAL A 90 -8.09 3.41 -5.09
C VAL A 90 -6.62 3.32 -5.48
N ASN A 91 -6.11 4.33 -6.18
CA ASN A 91 -4.69 4.48 -6.41
C ASN A 91 -4.11 5.46 -5.38
N ILE A 92 -3.08 5.01 -4.67
CA ILE A 92 -2.35 5.83 -3.69
C ILE A 92 -0.90 5.82 -4.11
N GLU A 93 -0.34 7.02 -4.28
CA GLU A 93 1.08 7.20 -4.57
C GLU A 93 1.70 8.19 -3.59
N TYR A 94 2.74 7.74 -2.91
CA TYR A 94 3.50 8.56 -1.97
C TYR A 94 4.97 8.12 -1.95
N ALA A 95 5.84 9.00 -1.48
CA ALA A 95 7.23 8.69 -1.18
C ALA A 95 7.55 9.01 0.27
N GLN A 96 8.39 8.20 0.90
CA GLN A 96 8.97 8.47 2.20
C GLN A 96 10.50 8.51 2.08
N PRO A 97 11.22 9.24 2.94
CA PRO A 97 12.66 9.31 2.86
C PRO A 97 13.24 7.90 2.99
N SER A 98 14.14 7.57 2.09
CA SER A 98 14.83 6.29 2.08
C SER A 98 15.68 6.18 3.36
N ARG A 99 15.76 4.97 3.92
CA ARG A 99 16.47 4.68 5.18
C ARG A 99 17.17 3.34 5.09
N ARG A 100 18.00 3.04 6.09
CA ARG A 100 18.59 1.70 6.24
C ARG A 100 17.54 0.57 6.22
N VAL A 101 16.34 0.86 6.74
CA VAL A 101 15.18 -0.02 6.70
C VAL A 101 14.03 0.75 6.05
N ASN A 102 13.61 0.32 4.87
CA ASN A 102 12.49 0.87 4.14
C ASN A 102 11.28 -0.03 4.34
N GLU A 103 10.24 0.52 4.95
CA GLU A 103 9.09 -0.25 5.42
C GLU A 103 7.81 0.20 4.76
N TYR A 104 6.98 -0.78 4.37
CA TYR A 104 5.59 -0.62 3.97
C TYR A 104 4.69 -1.50 4.83
N VAL A 105 3.61 -0.91 5.35
CA VAL A 105 2.74 -1.53 6.36
C VAL A 105 1.77 -2.52 5.70
N LEU A 106 2.08 -3.81 5.83
CA LEU A 106 1.21 -4.90 5.36
C LEU A 106 0.29 -5.43 6.46
N GLU A 107 0.73 -5.44 7.72
CA GLU A 107 -0.04 -6.01 8.83
C GLU A 107 -1.40 -5.33 9.05
N SER A 108 -1.63 -4.17 8.43
CA SER A 108 -2.94 -3.52 8.40
C SER A 108 -4.04 -4.42 7.80
N THR A 109 -3.72 -5.40 6.94
CA THR A 109 -4.66 -6.44 6.46
C THR A 109 -5.29 -7.22 7.61
N GLN A 110 -4.59 -7.40 8.74
CA GLN A 110 -5.16 -8.02 9.94
C GLN A 110 -6.28 -7.18 10.54
N THR A 111 -6.17 -5.84 10.43
CA THR A 111 -7.23 -4.90 10.86
C THR A 111 -8.47 -4.99 9.97
N TRP A 112 -8.31 -5.45 8.73
CA TRP A 112 -9.43 -5.75 7.82
C TRP A 112 -10.08 -7.11 8.10
N GLY A 113 -9.47 -7.95 8.95
CA GLY A 113 -10.03 -9.21 9.42
C GLY A 113 -10.12 -10.31 8.38
N GLN A 114 -9.47 -10.14 7.22
CA GLN A 114 -9.48 -11.14 6.14
C GLN A 114 -8.17 -11.12 5.35
N ALA A 115 -7.82 -12.28 4.78
CA ALA A 115 -6.74 -12.41 3.83
C ALA A 115 -7.05 -11.67 2.53
N LEU A 116 -6.00 -11.14 1.89
CA LEU A 116 -6.08 -10.65 0.53
C LEU A 116 -6.20 -11.85 -0.40
N LYS A 117 -7.23 -11.86 -1.25
CA LYS A 117 -7.38 -12.90 -2.27
C LYS A 117 -6.18 -12.90 -3.22
N LYS A 118 -5.66 -11.72 -3.53
CA LYS A 118 -4.48 -11.55 -4.38
C LYS A 118 -3.65 -10.35 -3.93
N ALA A 119 -2.34 -10.52 -3.90
CA ALA A 119 -1.40 -9.41 -3.77
C ALA A 119 -0.27 -9.57 -4.79
N ALA A 120 0.12 -8.47 -5.42
CA ALA A 120 1.24 -8.43 -6.34
C ALA A 120 2.15 -7.25 -5.98
N TYR A 121 3.45 -7.52 -5.88
CA TYR A 121 4.44 -6.49 -5.58
C TYR A 121 5.57 -6.54 -6.60
N SER A 122 6.07 -5.36 -6.98
CA SER A 122 7.35 -5.20 -7.62
C SER A 122 8.22 -4.24 -6.80
N LEU A 123 9.53 -4.48 -6.74
CA LEU A 123 10.48 -3.56 -6.14
C LEU A 123 11.60 -3.33 -7.14
N LYS A 124 11.71 -2.11 -7.64
CA LYS A 124 12.87 -1.65 -8.41
C LYS A 124 13.83 -0.92 -7.48
N VAL A 125 15.09 -1.37 -7.45
CA VAL A 125 16.15 -0.72 -6.68
C VAL A 125 17.12 -0.05 -7.64
N ASP A 126 17.63 1.12 -7.25
CA ASP A 126 18.64 1.85 -8.00
C ASP A 126 20.02 1.17 -7.93
N ASP A 127 20.85 1.34 -8.96
CA ASP A 127 22.14 0.63 -9.12
C ASP A 127 23.14 0.95 -8.01
N ASP A 128 23.01 2.14 -7.41
CA ASP A 128 23.87 2.63 -6.35
C ASP A 128 23.49 2.07 -4.96
N LEU A 129 22.37 1.33 -4.86
CA LEU A 129 21.92 0.73 -3.61
C LEU A 129 22.12 -0.79 -3.61
N ARG A 130 22.66 -1.28 -2.49
CA ARG A 130 22.80 -2.71 -2.25
C ARG A 130 21.83 -3.18 -1.18
N ILE A 131 20.92 -4.06 -1.58
CA ILE A 131 20.02 -4.76 -0.66
C ILE A 131 20.84 -5.73 0.20
N ASP A 132 20.70 -5.60 1.52
CA ASP A 132 21.22 -6.52 2.53
C ASP A 132 20.25 -7.70 2.70
N SER A 133 18.96 -7.41 2.92
CA SER A 133 17.92 -8.41 3.11
C SER A 133 16.52 -7.88 2.79
N LEU A 134 15.55 -8.82 2.68
CA LEU A 134 14.14 -8.57 2.40
C LEU A 134 13.29 -9.39 3.39
N SER A 135 12.18 -8.83 3.87
CA SER A 135 11.32 -9.52 4.85
C SER A 135 10.56 -10.65 4.17
N LEU A 136 10.13 -10.39 2.94
CA LEU A 136 9.48 -11.38 2.08
C LEU A 136 10.45 -11.82 0.99
N SER A 137 10.67 -13.13 0.87
CA SER A 137 11.45 -13.68 -0.25
C SER A 137 10.72 -13.43 -1.59
N PRO A 138 11.41 -12.88 -2.61
CA PRO A 138 10.82 -12.67 -3.94
C PRO A 138 10.61 -14.00 -4.65
N ASP A 139 9.60 -14.05 -5.52
CA ASP A 139 9.33 -15.22 -6.36
C ASP A 139 10.22 -15.24 -7.59
N SER A 140 10.60 -14.06 -8.08
CA SER A 140 11.50 -13.91 -9.22
C SER A 140 12.23 -12.57 -9.20
N ILE A 141 13.34 -12.51 -9.95
CA ILE A 141 14.19 -11.33 -10.08
C ILE A 141 14.48 -11.14 -11.58
N CYS A 142 14.29 -9.94 -12.10
CA CYS A 142 14.63 -9.56 -13.48
C CYS A 142 15.40 -8.23 -13.46
N GLY A 143 16.70 -8.28 -13.77
CA GLY A 143 17.57 -7.13 -13.61
C GLY A 143 17.61 -6.67 -12.16
N GLN A 144 17.26 -5.41 -11.91
CA GLN A 144 17.18 -4.79 -10.59
C GLN A 144 15.76 -4.78 -10.01
N THR A 145 14.86 -5.59 -10.58
CA THR A 145 13.46 -5.65 -10.15
C THR A 145 13.15 -7.01 -9.54
N TYR A 146 12.62 -6.96 -8.33
CA TYR A 146 12.19 -8.11 -7.55
C TYR A 146 10.67 -8.21 -7.62
N PHE A 147 10.12 -9.42 -7.72
CA PHE A 147 8.69 -9.62 -7.90
C PHE A 147 8.11 -10.60 -6.89
N TRP A 148 6.90 -10.29 -6.42
CA TRP A 148 6.11 -11.13 -5.54
C TRP A 148 4.68 -11.25 -6.09
N SER A 149 4.14 -12.46 -6.04
CA SER A 149 2.75 -12.79 -6.30
C SER A 149 2.26 -13.68 -5.16
N ARG A 150 1.16 -13.28 -4.53
CA ARG A 150 0.56 -14.00 -3.40
C ARG A 150 -0.92 -14.21 -3.66
N ASN A 151 -1.43 -15.37 -3.27
CA ASN A 151 -2.86 -15.69 -3.23
C ASN A 151 -3.24 -16.05 -1.80
N ASP A 152 -4.45 -15.70 -1.38
CA ASP A 152 -4.94 -15.90 0.00
C ASP A 152 -3.92 -15.40 1.05
N PHE A 153 -3.36 -14.22 0.77
CA PHE A 153 -2.23 -13.64 1.49
C PHE A 153 -2.67 -13.01 2.80
N PHE A 154 -2.12 -13.51 3.90
CA PHE A 154 -2.36 -12.99 5.24
C PHE A 154 -1.02 -12.67 5.91
N PRO A 155 -0.44 -11.48 5.65
CA PRO A 155 0.89 -11.14 6.14
C PRO A 155 0.94 -11.07 7.66
N SER A 156 1.97 -11.71 8.23
CA SER A 156 2.34 -11.65 9.65
C SER A 156 3.48 -10.70 9.95
N GLU A 157 3.98 -9.99 8.94
CA GLU A 157 5.06 -9.01 9.02
C GLU A 157 4.91 -7.97 7.91
N ASN A 158 5.53 -6.81 8.08
CA ASN A 158 5.56 -5.73 7.09
C ASN A 158 6.52 -6.03 5.94
N PHE A 159 6.32 -5.34 4.80
CA PHE A 159 7.27 -5.39 3.70
C PHE A 159 8.45 -4.48 4.05
N CYS A 160 9.63 -5.08 4.24
CA CYS A 160 10.83 -4.39 4.65
C CYS A 160 11.98 -4.69 3.69
N VAL A 161 12.70 -3.64 3.31
CA VAL A 161 13.93 -3.69 2.53
C VAL A 161 15.07 -3.11 3.37
N TRP A 162 16.06 -3.94 3.70
CA TRP A 162 17.27 -3.51 4.37
C TRP A 162 18.36 -3.24 3.33
N VAL A 163 19.08 -2.12 3.48
CA VAL A 163 20.21 -1.76 2.60
C VAL A 163 21.52 -1.71 3.39
N GLU A 164 22.62 -2.17 2.78
CA GLU A 164 23.90 -2.40 3.47
C GLU A 164 24.54 -1.10 3.97
N LYS A 165 24.41 0.02 3.23
CA LYS A 165 24.87 1.34 3.63
C LYS A 165 24.03 2.45 3.00
N PHE A 166 23.79 3.49 3.80
CA PHE A 166 23.40 4.81 3.33
C PHE A 166 24.67 5.64 3.13
N PRO A 167 24.89 6.29 1.98
CA PRO A 167 25.95 7.29 1.85
C PRO A 167 25.74 8.48 2.81
#